data_AF-A1ZJV5-F1
#
_entry.id   AF-A1ZJV5-F1
#
_cell.length_a   1.000
_cell.length_b   1.000
_cell.length_c   1.000
_cell.angle_alpha   90.00
_cell.angle_beta   90.00
_cell.angle_gamma   90.00
#
_symmetry.space_group_name_H-M   'P 1'
#
loop_
_entity.id
_entity.type
_entity.pdbx_description
1 polymer ?
#
loop_
_entity_poly.entity_id
_entity_poly.type
_entity_poly.pdbx_seq_one_letter_code
_entity_poly.pdbx_strand_id
1 'polypeptide(L)' 'MKKFDTLEEAFHHFLENVYPKLPPARKIKYKDARYDFLKRKSISHNKIESILEDYATIRMEVTFEE' A
#
# COMPACT_ATOMS: atom_id res chain seq x y z
N MET A 1 8.10 -3.85 13.62
CA MET A 1 7.05 -3.67 12.59
C MET A 1 6.79 -2.18 12.46
N LYS A 2 6.90 -1.59 11.27
CA LYS A 2 6.49 -0.20 11.08
C LYS A 2 4.97 -0.12 11.10
N LYS A 3 4.43 0.76 11.92
CA LYS A 3 3.02 1.18 11.86
C LYS A 3 2.95 2.42 10.98
N PHE A 4 1.89 2.54 10.22
CA PHE A 4 1.61 3.69 9.38
C PHE A 4 0.24 4.21 9.77
N ASP A 5 0.08 5.52 9.82
CA ASP A 5 -1.17 6.15 10.21
C ASP A 5 -2.14 6.24 9.02
N THR A 6 -1.61 6.11 7.79
CA THR A 6 -2.38 6.13 6.54
C THR A 6 -2.04 4.96 5.61
N LEU A 7 -3.01 4.56 4.79
CA LEU A 7 -2.81 3.55 3.75
C LEU A 7 -1.78 4.01 2.71
N GLU A 8 -1.74 5.30 2.38
CA GLU A 8 -0.78 5.86 1.43
C GLU A 8 0.66 5.73 1.90
N GLU A 9 0.94 6.00 3.18
CA GLU A 9 2.28 5.82 3.75
C GLU A 9 2.71 4.35 3.75
N ALA A 10 1.79 3.46 4.12
CA ALA A 10 2.03 2.01 4.05
C ALA A 10 2.30 1.56 2.60
N PHE A 11 1.58 2.11 1.63
CA PHE A 11 1.79 1.84 0.21
C PHE A 11 3.12 2.39 -0.30
N HIS A 12 3.52 3.58 0.14
CA HIS A 12 4.83 4.15 -0.16
C HIS A 12 5.95 3.22 0.33
N HIS A 13 5.83 2.72 1.57
CA HIS A 13 6.79 1.77 2.12
C HIS A 13 6.83 0.46 1.34
N PHE A 14 5.66 -0.06 0.93
CA PHE A 14 5.57 -1.22 0.05
C PHE A 14 6.32 -0.99 -1.26
N LEU A 15 6.12 0.14 -1.92
CA LEU A 15 6.79 0.47 -3.19
C LEU A 15 8.31 0.56 -3.08
N GLU A 16 8.83 1.01 -1.94
CA GLU A 16 10.28 1.16 -1.74
C GLU A 16 10.97 -0.11 -1.23
N ASN A 17 10.28 -0.89 -0.39
CA ASN A 17 10.93 -2.00 0.34
C ASN A 17 10.51 -3.38 -0.14
N VAL A 18 9.26 -3.52 -0.61
CA VAL A 18 8.66 -4.81 -0.99
C VAL A 18 8.61 -4.96 -2.51
N TYR A 19 8.03 -3.98 -3.22
CA TYR A 19 7.90 -3.97 -4.69
C TYR A 19 9.20 -4.27 -5.45
N PRO A 20 10.39 -3.72 -5.12
CA PRO A 20 11.62 -4.06 -5.84
C PRO A 20 12.04 -5.53 -5.68
N LYS A 21 11.65 -6.18 -4.58
CA LYS A 21 11.93 -7.60 -4.28
C LYS A 21 10.92 -8.55 -4.92
N LEU A 22 9.80 -8.04 -5.44
CA LEU A 22 8.78 -8.87 -6.06
C LEU A 22 9.24 -9.50 -7.38
N PRO A 23 8.74 -10.71 -7.71
CA PRO A 23 8.96 -11.31 -9.01
C PRO A 23 8.30 -10.49 -10.12
N PRO A 24 8.81 -10.59 -11.37
CA PRO A 24 8.32 -9.79 -12.50
C PRO A 24 6.81 -9.86 -12.73
N ALA A 25 6.21 -11.05 -12.57
CA ALA A 25 4.77 -11.25 -12.73
C ALA A 25 3.93 -10.40 -11.78
N ARG A 26 4.35 -10.28 -10.51
CA ARG A 26 3.67 -9.44 -9.51
C ARG A 26 3.94 -7.95 -9.74
N LYS A 27 5.16 -7.59 -10.18
CA LYS A 27 5.49 -6.21 -10.57
C LYS A 27 4.59 -5.71 -11.69
N ILE A 28 4.30 -6.54 -12.70
CA ILE A 28 3.38 -6.20 -13.79
C ILE A 28 1.97 -5.95 -13.23
N LYS A 29 1.47 -6.82 -12.34
CA LYS A 29 0.15 -6.68 -11.71
C LYS A 29 -0.03 -5.35 -10.95
N TYR A 30 1.01 -4.89 -10.27
CA TYR A 30 0.96 -3.66 -9.46
C TYR A 30 1.54 -2.42 -10.17
N LYS A 31 1.97 -2.56 -11.45
CA LYS A 31 2.58 -1.47 -12.22
C LYS A 31 1.61 -0.30 -12.39
N ASP A 32 0.35 -0.60 -12.70
CA ASP A 32 -0.68 0.42 -12.91
C ASP A 32 -1.02 1.12 -11.58
N ALA A 33 -1.15 0.36 -10.50
CA ALA A 33 -1.37 0.91 -9.16
C ALA A 33 -0.22 1.84 -8.73
N ARG A 34 1.03 1.45 -8.99
CA ARG A 34 2.19 2.30 -8.76
C ARG A 34 2.16 3.57 -9.61
N TYR A 35 1.81 3.45 -10.90
CA TYR A 35 1.73 4.60 -11.79
C TYR A 35 0.64 5.57 -11.35
N ASP A 36 -0.55 5.08 -11.03
CA ASP A 36 -1.66 5.91 -10.55
C ASP A 36 -1.33 6.58 -9.22
N PHE A 37 -0.67 5.88 -8.30
CA PHE A 37 -0.24 6.46 -7.03
C PHE A 37 0.82 7.55 -7.23
N LEU A 38 1.88 7.29 -8.01
CA LEU A 38 2.98 8.25 -8.21
C LEU A 38 2.58 9.43 -9.11
N LYS A 39 1.76 9.19 -10.14
CA LYS A 39 1.46 10.18 -11.18
C LYS A 39 0.10 10.84 -11.04
N ARG A 40 -0.92 10.10 -10.63
CA ARG A 40 -2.27 10.66 -10.41
C ARG A 40 -2.51 11.08 -8.97
N LYS A 41 -1.67 10.65 -8.01
CA LYS A 41 -1.90 10.79 -6.55
C LYS A 41 -3.32 10.37 -6.16
N SER A 42 -3.90 9.47 -6.95
CA SER A 42 -5.30 9.10 -6.90
C SER A 42 -5.34 7.61 -7.19
N ILE A 43 -5.43 6.86 -6.10
CA ILE A 43 -5.66 5.42 -6.08
C ILE A 43 -6.71 5.19 -5.00
N SER A 44 -7.63 4.26 -5.25
CA SER A 44 -8.63 3.94 -4.24
C SER A 44 -7.99 3.24 -3.05
N HIS A 45 -8.41 3.60 -1.84
CA HIS A 45 -7.99 2.96 -0.59
C HIS A 45 -8.19 1.44 -0.65
N ASN A 46 -9.33 0.97 -1.16
CA ASN A 46 -9.59 -0.47 -1.35
C ASN A 46 -8.54 -1.18 -2.21
N LYS A 47 -7.97 -0.49 -3.21
CA LYS A 47 -6.94 -1.05 -4.09
C LYS A 47 -5.60 -1.12 -3.38
N ILE A 48 -5.26 -0.08 -2.60
CA ILE A 48 -4.08 -0.11 -1.73
C ILE A 48 -4.22 -1.25 -0.72
N GLU A 49 -5.35 -1.32 -0.04
CA GLU A 49 -5.66 -2.30 0.99
C GLU A 49 -5.50 -3.72 0.46
N SER A 50 -6.15 -4.04 -0.67
CA SER A 50 -6.02 -5.36 -1.33
C SER A 50 -4.58 -5.71 -1.72
N ILE A 51 -3.75 -4.71 -2.09
CA ILE A 51 -2.32 -4.97 -2.38
C ILE A 51 -1.55 -5.20 -1.09
N LEU A 52 -1.84 -4.44 -0.04
CA LEU A 52 -1.14 -4.52 1.23
C LEU A 52 -1.53 -5.75 2.04
N GLU A 53 -2.78 -6.24 1.96
CA GLU A 53 -3.22 -7.48 2.62
C GLU A 53 -2.35 -8.69 2.25
N ASP A 54 -1.81 -8.73 1.04
CA ASP A 54 -0.91 -9.78 0.58
C ASP A 54 0.46 -9.77 1.31
N TYR A 55 0.85 -8.67 1.98
CA TYR A 55 2.20 -8.46 2.53
C TYR A 55 2.25 -7.83 3.93
N ALA A 56 1.15 -7.29 4.43
CA ALA A 56 1.04 -6.55 5.67
C ALA A 56 -0.28 -6.88 6.35
N THR A 57 -0.27 -6.84 7.68
CA THR A 57 -1.49 -6.96 8.48
C THR A 57 -2.05 -5.57 8.71
N ILE A 58 -3.26 -5.33 8.21
CA ILE A 58 -3.98 -4.08 8.39
C ILE A 58 -4.83 -4.22 9.66
N ARG A 59 -4.61 -3.33 10.64
CA ARG A 59 -5.41 -3.25 11.87
C ARG A 59 -5.89 -1.82 12.01
N MET A 60 -7.21 -1.64 11.94
CA MET A 60 -7.86 -0.36 12.19
C MET A 60 -8.01 -0.17 13.70
N GLU A 61 -7.39 0.87 14.25
CA GLU A 61 -7.53 1.27 15.65
C GLU A 61 -8.32 2.58 15.68
N VAL A 62 -9.50 2.56 16.32
CA VAL A 62 -10.38 3.73 16.44
C VAL A 62 -10.41 4.12 17.91
N THR A 63 -9.98 5.34 18.21
CA THR A 63 -9.93 5.88 19.57
C THR A 63 -10.81 7.12 19.61
N PHE A 64 -11.72 7.17 20.59
CA PHE A 64 -12.53 8.35 20.88
C PHE A 64 -12.05 8.94 22.21
N GLU A 65 -11.89 10.26 22.27
CA GLU A 65 -11.72 11.00 23.52
C GLU A 65 -13.09 11.63 23.87
N GLU A 66 -13.52 11.46 25.12
CA GLU A 66 -14.69 12.17 25.71
C GLU A 66 -14.38 13.65 25.98
#